data_AF-A0A4R2I5V7-F1
#
_entry.id   AF-A0A4R2I5V7-F1
#
_cell.length_a   1.000
_cell.length_b   1.000
_cell.length_c   1.000
_cell.angle_alpha   90.00
_cell.angle_beta   90.00
_cell.angle_gamma   90.00
#
_symmetry.space_group_name_H-M   'P 1'
#
loop_
_entity.id
_entity.type
_entity.pdbx_description
1 polymer ?
#
loop_
_entity_poly.entity_id
_entity_poly.type
_entity_poly.pdbx_seq_one_letter_code
_entity_poly.pdbx_strand_id
1 'polypeptide(L)'
;MDDAGPLYPQLVLEHRRNPRNRGRLDACTHAADGVNPLCGDRLRIELRCVDGRIAELRHSGEACAVTVATASMLGELVEGLDAAAVEVLGGRFAAYIEGRGDAAGLEALAAMAGLQQHPARRKCALLPWATLRAALAGSTAATTETEIRMHARTAIAPFAFRAATDADVEAVVDLVQSAYRGEGSKQGWTTEADMLDGRRTDAAGVAALLAAPHSKVLLAESADGLLACAHVERQGDAAYFGMFSVRPRLQGGGIGRAVLAEAERIAREEWACREMQMTVISIRDELIAWYERRGYRRTGQYKPFPYGDERFGIPKRDDLRFELLVKAL
;
A
#
# COMPACT_ATOMS: atom_id res chain seq x y z
N MET A 1 -2.09 24.12 -27.23
CA MET A 1 -0.66 24.19 -26.92
C MET A 1 -0.34 22.87 -26.24
N ASP A 2 0.38 22.01 -26.95
CA ASP A 2 0.78 20.70 -26.45
C ASP A 2 1.84 20.87 -25.36
N ASP A 3 1.42 20.75 -24.10
CA ASP A 3 2.32 20.71 -22.94
C ASP A 3 2.80 19.28 -22.70
N ALA A 4 3.42 18.69 -23.73
CA ALA A 4 4.14 17.44 -23.61
C ALA A 4 5.60 17.77 -23.32
N GLY A 5 5.94 17.87 -22.03
CA GLY A 5 7.33 17.98 -21.58
C GLY A 5 8.23 16.91 -22.22
N PRO A 6 9.55 17.12 -22.27
CA PRO A 6 10.47 16.22 -22.97
C PRO A 6 10.37 14.77 -22.45
N LEU A 7 10.41 13.79 -23.37
CA LEU A 7 10.40 12.34 -23.09
C LEU A 7 11.40 11.93 -21.99
N TYR A 8 12.51 12.67 -21.87
CA TYR A 8 13.49 12.52 -20.81
C TYR A 8 13.66 13.82 -20.03
N PRO A 9 13.18 13.87 -18.77
CA PRO A 9 13.50 14.94 -17.86
C PRO A 9 15.03 15.08 -17.69
N GLN A 10 15.50 16.29 -17.42
CA GLN A 10 16.94 16.58 -17.27
C GLN A 10 17.63 15.63 -16.27
N LEU A 11 16.93 15.26 -15.19
CA LEU A 11 17.44 14.35 -14.17
C LEU A 11 17.69 12.93 -14.72
N VAL A 12 16.87 12.40 -15.63
CA VAL A 12 17.12 11.11 -16.29
C VAL A 12 18.40 11.17 -17.13
N LEU A 13 18.59 12.28 -17.85
CA LEU A 13 19.80 12.49 -18.67
C LEU A 13 21.05 12.65 -17.80
N GLU A 14 20.92 13.32 -16.65
CA GLU A 14 22.00 13.47 -15.67
C GLU A 14 22.48 12.11 -15.17
N HIS A 15 21.57 11.27 -14.66
CA HIS A 15 21.92 9.94 -14.17
C HIS A 15 22.40 9.01 -15.30
N ARG A 16 22.05 9.27 -16.57
CA ARG A 16 22.64 8.55 -17.70
C ARG A 16 24.08 8.98 -18.02
N ARG A 17 24.39 10.27 -17.85
CA ARG A 17 25.73 10.83 -18.07
C ARG A 17 26.68 10.49 -16.91
N ASN A 18 26.20 10.69 -15.68
CA ASN A 18 26.91 10.49 -14.43
C ASN A 18 26.15 9.50 -13.53
N PRO A 19 26.13 8.20 -13.88
CA PRO A 19 25.44 7.20 -13.07
C PRO A 19 26.17 6.99 -11.74
N ARG A 20 25.46 7.22 -10.64
CA ARG A 20 25.88 6.78 -9.30
C ARG A 20 25.90 5.26 -9.24
N ASN A 21 26.72 4.72 -8.35
CA ASN A 21 26.80 3.28 -8.08
C ASN A 21 27.19 2.41 -9.28
N ARG A 22 27.79 3.01 -10.32
CA ARG A 22 28.25 2.25 -11.48
C ARG A 22 29.57 1.54 -11.16
N GLY A 23 29.66 0.27 -11.53
CA GLY A 23 30.85 -0.53 -11.34
C GLY A 23 30.53 -1.95 -10.93
N ARG A 24 31.51 -2.61 -10.33
CA ARG A 24 31.41 -3.96 -9.79
C ARG A 24 31.90 -3.97 -8.35
N LEU A 25 31.46 -4.96 -7.58
CA LEU A 25 31.98 -5.23 -6.25
C LEU A 25 33.07 -6.31 -6.33
N ASP A 26 34.17 -6.13 -5.60
CA ASP A 26 35.24 -7.14 -5.51
C ASP A 26 34.75 -8.42 -4.82
N ALA A 27 33.89 -8.27 -3.80
CA ALA A 27 33.25 -9.36 -3.08
C ALA A 27 31.77 -9.05 -2.83
N CYS A 28 30.91 -9.42 -3.79
CA CYS A 28 29.46 -9.33 -3.61
C CYS A 28 28.93 -10.51 -2.78
N THR A 29 27.91 -10.27 -1.96
CA THR A 29 27.16 -11.34 -1.29
C THR A 29 26.01 -11.85 -2.16
N HIS A 30 25.47 -11.02 -3.05
CA HIS A 30 24.40 -11.38 -3.98
C HIS A 30 24.65 -10.73 -5.34
N ALA A 31 24.23 -11.39 -6.41
CA ALA A 31 24.31 -10.84 -7.75
C ALA A 31 23.25 -11.44 -8.67
N ALA A 32 22.78 -10.65 -9.64
CA ALA A 32 21.94 -11.13 -10.72
C ALA A 32 22.18 -10.34 -12.02
N ASP A 33 21.93 -11.02 -13.14
CA ASP A 33 21.91 -10.44 -14.48
C ASP A 33 20.47 -10.26 -14.96
N GLY A 34 20.14 -9.08 -15.43
CA GLY A 34 18.83 -8.69 -15.94
C GLY A 34 18.84 -8.40 -17.42
N VAL A 35 17.80 -8.84 -18.13
CA VAL A 35 17.60 -8.52 -19.54
C VAL A 35 16.23 -7.93 -19.82
N ASN A 36 16.18 -6.92 -20.71
CA ASN A 36 14.94 -6.44 -21.33
C ASN A 36 15.05 -6.60 -22.85
N PRO A 37 14.62 -7.75 -23.40
CA PRO A 37 14.77 -8.05 -24.83
C PRO A 37 14.09 -7.04 -25.76
N LEU A 38 12.98 -6.43 -25.34
CA LEU A 38 12.26 -5.43 -26.14
C LEU A 38 13.13 -4.18 -26.41
N CYS A 39 13.97 -3.77 -25.45
CA CYS A 39 14.85 -2.62 -25.57
C CYS A 39 16.32 -3.01 -25.82
N GLY A 40 16.65 -4.30 -25.72
CA GLY A 40 18.01 -4.81 -25.75
C GLY A 40 18.83 -4.52 -24.49
N ASP A 41 18.21 -4.07 -23.38
CA ASP A 41 18.95 -3.71 -22.17
C ASP A 41 19.53 -4.94 -21.48
N ARG A 42 20.77 -4.82 -21.01
CA ARG A 42 21.46 -5.80 -20.16
C ARG A 42 22.04 -5.10 -18.94
N LEU A 43 21.66 -5.54 -17.76
CA LEU A 43 22.04 -4.91 -16.50
C LEU A 43 22.46 -5.98 -15.50
N ARG A 44 23.63 -5.82 -14.89
CA ARG A 44 24.06 -6.60 -13.74
C ARG A 44 23.93 -5.76 -12.48
N ILE A 45 23.37 -6.34 -11.42
CA ILE A 45 23.37 -5.76 -10.07
C ILE A 45 24.15 -6.69 -9.15
N GLU A 46 25.08 -6.11 -8.40
CA GLU A 46 25.88 -6.77 -7.37
C GLU A 46 25.63 -6.06 -6.03
N LEU A 47 25.38 -6.83 -4.97
CA LEU A 47 25.06 -6.32 -3.64
C LEU A 47 26.09 -6.79 -2.63
N ARG A 48 26.35 -5.95 -1.63
CA ARG A 48 26.89 -6.37 -0.33
C ARG A 48 25.80 -6.20 0.70
N CYS A 49 25.40 -7.29 1.33
CA CYS A 49 24.41 -7.31 2.39
C CYS A 49 25.07 -7.64 3.73
N VAL A 50 24.68 -6.90 4.78
CA VAL A 50 25.11 -7.11 6.17
C VAL A 50 23.85 -7.20 7.01
N ASP A 51 23.73 -8.25 7.84
CA ASP A 51 22.56 -8.51 8.70
C ASP A 51 21.21 -8.45 7.97
N GLY A 52 21.17 -9.00 6.74
CA GLY A 52 19.96 -9.04 5.91
C GLY A 52 19.57 -7.70 5.26
N ARG A 53 20.42 -6.66 5.37
CA ARG A 53 20.20 -5.32 4.80
C ARG A 53 21.23 -5.00 3.73
N ILE A 54 20.84 -4.22 2.73
CA ILE A 54 21.73 -3.77 1.65
C ILE A 54 22.69 -2.72 2.21
N ALA A 55 23.97 -3.05 2.32
CA ALA A 55 25.01 -2.10 2.69
C ALA A 55 25.60 -1.39 1.47
N GLU A 56 25.54 -2.02 0.29
CA GLU A 56 26.06 -1.45 -0.94
C GLU A 56 25.42 -2.11 -2.16
N LEU A 57 25.12 -1.30 -3.18
CA LEU A 57 24.66 -1.75 -4.50
C LEU A 57 25.60 -1.20 -5.57
N ARG A 58 26.05 -2.06 -6.48
CA ARG A 58 26.73 -1.65 -7.72
C ARG A 58 25.99 -2.20 -8.93
N HIS A 59 25.98 -1.41 -10.00
CA HIS A 59 25.41 -1.83 -11.28
C HIS A 59 26.38 -1.64 -12.45
N SER A 60 26.30 -2.54 -13.41
CA SER A 60 27.09 -2.50 -14.65
C SER A 60 26.27 -3.08 -15.81
N GLY A 61 26.76 -2.90 -17.04
CA GLY A 61 26.10 -3.40 -18.24
C GLY A 61 25.83 -2.32 -19.30
N GLU A 62 25.13 -2.74 -20.36
CA GLU A 62 24.77 -1.94 -21.53
C GLU A 62 23.26 -1.78 -21.59
N ALA A 63 22.77 -0.57 -21.34
CA ALA A 63 21.34 -0.32 -21.28
C ALA A 63 20.97 1.11 -21.71
N CYS A 64 19.69 1.30 -22.03
CA CYS A 64 19.13 2.57 -22.44
C CYS A 64 19.12 3.60 -21.28
N ALA A 65 18.82 4.86 -21.62
CA ALA A 65 18.85 5.97 -20.66
C ALA A 65 17.97 5.73 -19.43
N VAL A 66 16.76 5.18 -19.64
CA VAL A 66 15.81 4.89 -18.55
C VAL A 66 16.37 3.86 -17.59
N THR A 67 16.87 2.74 -18.09
CA THR A 67 17.39 1.64 -17.28
C THR A 67 18.61 2.07 -16.47
N VAL A 68 19.56 2.78 -17.10
CA VAL A 68 20.75 3.29 -16.39
C VAL A 68 20.35 4.32 -15.33
N ALA A 69 19.45 5.24 -15.65
CA ALA A 69 19.00 6.26 -14.70
C ALA A 69 18.27 5.63 -13.52
N THR A 70 17.35 4.69 -13.77
CA THR A 70 16.65 3.97 -12.70
C THR A 70 17.62 3.16 -11.83
N ALA A 71 18.58 2.44 -12.41
CA ALA A 71 19.59 1.70 -11.62
C ALA A 71 20.45 2.63 -10.76
N SER A 72 20.81 3.80 -11.30
CA SER A 72 21.58 4.80 -10.56
C SER A 72 20.81 5.36 -9.37
N MET A 73 19.55 5.77 -9.56
CA MET A 73 18.69 6.30 -8.49
C MET A 73 18.35 5.21 -7.46
N LEU A 74 18.14 3.98 -7.93
CA LEU A 74 17.81 2.84 -7.09
C LEU A 74 18.92 2.54 -6.08
N GLY A 75 20.19 2.61 -6.48
CA GLY A 75 21.31 2.32 -5.59
C GLY A 75 21.41 3.24 -4.38
N GLU A 76 20.99 4.51 -4.51
CA GLU A 76 20.93 5.45 -3.38
C GLU A 76 19.69 5.19 -2.51
N LEU A 77 18.57 4.82 -3.15
CA LEU A 77 17.28 4.64 -2.49
C LEU A 77 17.21 3.40 -1.58
N VAL A 78 17.95 2.34 -1.90
CA VAL A 78 17.81 1.04 -1.22
C VAL A 78 18.86 0.75 -0.15
N GLU A 79 19.77 1.68 0.09
CA GLU A 79 20.78 1.54 1.15
C GLU A 79 20.10 1.40 2.53
N GLY A 80 20.52 0.39 3.30
CA GLY A 80 19.93 0.03 4.61
C GLY A 80 18.61 -0.76 4.55
N LEU A 81 18.01 -0.93 3.37
CA LEU A 81 16.76 -1.67 3.22
C LEU A 81 16.98 -3.18 3.21
N ASP A 82 15.99 -3.91 3.72
CA ASP A 82 15.89 -5.37 3.57
C ASP A 82 15.04 -5.74 2.34
N ALA A 83 14.97 -7.03 2.03
CA ALA A 83 14.25 -7.52 0.85
C ALA A 83 12.75 -7.21 0.88
N ALA A 84 12.13 -7.17 2.07
CA ALA A 84 10.70 -6.87 2.20
C ALA A 84 10.43 -5.39 1.89
N ALA A 85 11.25 -4.48 2.40
CA ALA A 85 11.15 -3.05 2.10
C ALA A 85 11.38 -2.76 0.61
N VAL A 86 12.36 -3.42 -0.02
CA VAL A 86 12.62 -3.29 -1.47
C VAL A 86 11.40 -3.72 -2.31
N GLU A 87 10.74 -4.82 -1.93
CA GLU A 87 9.56 -5.31 -2.64
C GLU A 87 8.37 -4.35 -2.52
N VAL A 88 8.14 -3.78 -1.33
CA VAL A 88 7.11 -2.73 -1.13
C VAL A 88 7.42 -1.53 -2.01
N LEU A 89 8.67 -1.06 -2.02
CA LEU A 89 9.07 0.12 -2.76
C LEU A 89 8.99 -0.07 -4.28
N GLY A 90 9.42 -1.23 -4.78
CA GLY A 90 9.27 -1.61 -6.19
C GLY A 90 7.80 -1.69 -6.62
N GLY A 91 6.94 -2.19 -5.72
CA GLY A 91 5.49 -2.21 -5.89
C GLY A 91 4.88 -0.81 -6.07
N ARG A 92 5.32 0.14 -5.23
CA ARG A 92 4.92 1.55 -5.33
C ARG A 92 5.41 2.18 -6.61
N PHE A 93 6.67 1.94 -6.99
CA PHE A 93 7.24 2.47 -8.22
C PHE A 93 6.50 2.00 -9.46
N ALA A 94 6.15 0.72 -9.55
CA ALA A 94 5.35 0.19 -10.65
C ALA A 94 3.96 0.84 -10.72
N ALA A 95 3.27 0.97 -9.58
CA ALA A 95 1.98 1.65 -9.53
C ALA A 95 2.09 3.13 -9.95
N TYR A 96 3.15 3.82 -9.54
CA TYR A 96 3.43 5.19 -9.90
C TYR A 96 3.62 5.38 -11.41
N ILE A 97 4.49 4.59 -12.06
CA ILE A 97 4.73 4.72 -13.51
C ILE A 97 3.56 4.23 -14.38
N GLU A 98 2.60 3.52 -13.78
CA GLU A 98 1.33 3.16 -14.41
C GLU A 98 0.23 4.22 -14.20
N GLY A 99 0.49 5.29 -13.43
CA GLY A 99 -0.48 6.35 -13.13
C GLY A 99 -1.51 5.96 -12.07
N ARG A 100 -1.23 4.93 -11.26
CA ARG A 100 -2.13 4.39 -10.22
C ARG A 100 -1.66 4.70 -8.79
N GLY A 101 -0.61 5.51 -8.61
CA GLY A 101 -0.01 5.83 -7.30
C GLY A 101 0.69 7.19 -7.29
N ASP A 102 1.16 7.60 -6.11
CA ASP A 102 1.94 8.82 -5.89
C ASP A 102 3.45 8.53 -5.81
N ALA A 103 4.24 9.61 -5.73
CA ALA A 103 5.70 9.56 -5.65
C ALA A 103 6.25 9.58 -4.21
N ALA A 104 5.41 9.42 -3.17
CA ALA A 104 5.89 9.49 -1.79
C ALA A 104 6.94 8.39 -1.53
N GLY A 105 8.08 8.71 -0.92
CA GLY A 105 9.18 7.77 -0.73
C GLY A 105 9.87 7.31 -2.03
N LEU A 106 9.55 7.92 -3.17
CA LEU A 106 10.14 7.69 -4.49
C LEU A 106 10.71 8.99 -5.06
N GLU A 107 11.15 9.92 -4.22
CA GLU A 107 11.43 11.32 -4.59
C GLU A 107 12.40 11.42 -5.77
N ALA A 108 13.50 10.67 -5.77
CA ALA A 108 14.45 10.62 -6.88
C ALA A 108 13.85 9.99 -8.16
N LEU A 109 13.00 8.97 -7.98
CA LEU A 109 12.35 8.24 -9.05
C LEU A 109 11.08 8.94 -9.58
N ALA A 110 10.63 10.01 -8.93
CA ALA A 110 9.52 10.85 -9.39
C ALA A 110 9.80 11.41 -10.80
N ALA A 111 11.08 11.59 -11.15
CA ALA A 111 11.55 11.93 -12.49
C ALA A 111 11.06 10.97 -13.60
N MET A 112 10.60 9.77 -13.24
CA MET A 112 10.04 8.79 -14.17
C MET A 112 8.54 9.00 -14.46
N ALA A 113 7.94 10.11 -13.99
CA ALA A 113 6.54 10.45 -14.23
C ALA A 113 6.13 10.35 -15.71
N GLY A 114 7.00 10.79 -16.62
CA GLY A 114 6.74 10.76 -18.07
C GLY A 114 6.44 9.36 -18.61
N LEU A 115 6.88 8.29 -17.94
CA LEU A 115 6.59 6.91 -18.35
C LEU A 115 5.11 6.53 -18.23
N GLN A 116 4.31 7.30 -17.50
CA GLN A 116 2.85 7.17 -17.48
C GLN A 116 2.27 7.32 -18.89
N GLN A 117 2.83 8.22 -19.71
CA GLN A 117 2.43 8.45 -21.09
C GLN A 117 3.18 7.58 -22.11
N HIS A 118 4.19 6.80 -21.67
CA HIS A 118 5.02 5.96 -22.53
C HIS A 118 5.09 4.48 -22.08
N PRO A 119 3.99 3.71 -22.20
CA PRO A 119 3.91 2.32 -21.73
C PRO A 119 5.02 1.40 -22.25
N ALA A 120 5.43 1.57 -23.52
CA ALA A 120 6.49 0.78 -24.15
C ALA A 120 7.85 0.90 -23.43
N ARG A 121 8.07 1.96 -22.64
CA ARG A 121 9.32 2.22 -21.92
C ARG A 121 9.27 1.85 -20.45
N ARG A 122 8.10 1.49 -19.91
CA ARG A 122 7.96 1.09 -18.49
C ARG A 122 8.82 -0.12 -18.14
N LYS A 123 8.92 -1.11 -19.04
CA LYS A 123 9.80 -2.28 -18.85
C LYS A 123 11.28 -1.92 -18.67
N CYS A 124 11.75 -0.83 -19.29
CA CYS A 124 13.11 -0.34 -19.10
C CYS A 124 13.33 0.12 -17.65
N ALA A 125 12.39 0.91 -17.11
CA ALA A 125 12.44 1.39 -15.74
C ALA A 125 12.26 0.27 -14.71
N LEU A 126 11.52 -0.79 -15.05
CA LEU A 126 11.32 -1.91 -14.16
C LEU A 126 12.48 -2.92 -14.20
N LEU A 127 13.38 -2.90 -15.19
CA LEU A 127 14.47 -3.87 -15.24
C LEU A 127 15.39 -3.84 -13.99
N PRO A 128 15.90 -2.67 -13.51
CA PRO A 128 16.78 -2.62 -12.34
C PRO A 128 16.14 -3.19 -11.07
N TRP A 129 14.87 -2.90 -10.87
CA TRP A 129 14.08 -3.45 -9.76
C TRP A 129 13.97 -4.98 -9.83
N ALA A 130 13.82 -5.55 -11.03
CA ALA A 130 13.65 -6.99 -11.22
C ALA A 130 14.97 -7.71 -10.94
N THR A 131 16.07 -7.15 -11.44
CA THR A 131 17.42 -7.64 -11.18
C THR A 131 17.78 -7.56 -9.70
N LEU A 132 17.46 -6.46 -9.03
CA LEU A 132 17.68 -6.30 -7.59
C LEU A 132 16.95 -7.38 -6.79
N ARG A 133 15.66 -7.60 -7.08
CA ARG A 133 14.87 -8.64 -6.42
C ARG A 133 15.42 -10.04 -6.67
N ALA A 134 15.82 -10.33 -7.90
CA ALA A 134 16.42 -11.62 -8.23
C ALA A 134 17.69 -11.87 -7.40
N ALA A 135 18.57 -10.87 -7.31
CA ALA A 135 19.79 -10.95 -6.50
C ALA A 135 19.46 -11.23 -5.02
N LEU A 136 18.53 -10.48 -4.42
CA LEU A 136 18.10 -10.68 -3.03
C LEU A 136 17.43 -12.04 -2.77
N ALA A 137 16.77 -12.60 -3.78
CA ALA A 137 16.15 -13.92 -3.71
C ALA A 137 17.14 -15.07 -4.01
N GLY A 138 18.41 -14.76 -4.28
CA GLY A 138 19.44 -15.75 -4.64
C GLY A 138 19.33 -16.28 -6.08
N SER A 139 18.48 -15.68 -6.93
CA SER A 139 18.44 -15.97 -8.36
C SER A 139 19.55 -15.21 -9.08
N THR A 140 20.23 -15.86 -10.01
CA THR A 140 21.30 -15.24 -10.81
C THR A 140 20.78 -14.50 -12.05
N ALA A 141 19.50 -14.64 -12.39
CA ALA A 141 18.93 -14.07 -13.61
C ALA A 141 17.54 -13.45 -13.40
N ALA A 142 17.24 -12.41 -14.19
CA ALA A 142 15.95 -11.74 -14.30
C ALA A 142 15.65 -11.35 -15.75
N THR A 143 14.36 -11.32 -16.12
CA THR A 143 13.91 -10.82 -17.43
C THR A 143 12.63 -10.00 -17.28
N THR A 144 12.40 -9.07 -18.21
CA THR A 144 11.16 -8.31 -18.32
C THR A 144 10.05 -8.99 -19.13
N GLU A 145 10.32 -10.16 -19.72
CA GLU A 145 9.37 -10.89 -20.57
C GLU A 145 8.48 -11.84 -19.78
N THR A 146 9.04 -12.60 -18.85
CA THR A 146 8.26 -13.19 -17.76
C THR A 146 7.60 -12.04 -17.02
N GLU A 147 6.27 -12.05 -16.85
CA GLU A 147 5.51 -10.97 -16.22
C GLU A 147 6.36 -10.30 -15.14
N ILE A 148 6.76 -9.04 -15.38
CA ILE A 148 7.37 -8.25 -14.32
C ILE A 148 6.24 -8.02 -13.32
N ARG A 149 6.07 -8.98 -12.41
CA ARG A 149 5.19 -8.85 -11.25
C ARG A 149 5.91 -7.91 -10.29
N MET A 150 5.96 -6.64 -10.65
CA MET A 150 6.13 -5.50 -9.75
C MET A 150 4.80 -4.86 -9.39
N HIS A 151 3.68 -5.47 -9.79
CA HIS A 151 2.54 -5.50 -8.88
C HIS A 151 3.10 -5.95 -7.55
N ALA A 152 3.09 -5.07 -6.55
CA ALA A 152 3.51 -5.34 -5.19
C ALA A 152 3.23 -6.82 -4.88
N ARG A 153 4.27 -7.66 -4.99
CA ARG A 153 4.27 -8.93 -4.30
C ARG A 153 4.94 -8.62 -2.97
N THR A 154 4.31 -7.72 -2.19
CA THR A 154 3.76 -8.34 -0.98
C THR A 154 2.89 -9.45 -1.56
N ALA A 155 3.45 -10.65 -1.69
CA ALA A 155 2.61 -11.81 -1.57
C ALA A 155 2.03 -11.60 -0.18
N ILE A 156 0.92 -10.86 -0.12
CA ILE A 156 -0.06 -11.14 0.90
C ILE A 156 -0.25 -12.62 0.63
N ALA A 157 0.26 -13.45 1.55
CA ALA A 157 0.00 -14.87 1.50
C ALA A 157 -1.49 -14.99 1.13
N PRO A 158 -1.84 -15.81 0.12
CA PRO A 158 -3.20 -15.87 -0.39
C PRO A 158 -4.16 -15.86 0.80
N PHE A 159 -4.96 -14.81 0.87
CA PHE A 159 -5.81 -14.56 2.00
C PHE A 159 -7.24 -14.69 1.54
N ALA A 160 -8.06 -15.25 2.40
CA ALA A 160 -9.47 -15.46 2.15
C ALA A 160 -10.29 -14.48 2.97
N PHE A 161 -11.51 -14.26 2.49
CA PHE A 161 -12.53 -13.54 3.24
C PHE A 161 -13.46 -14.53 3.89
N ARG A 162 -13.79 -14.27 5.16
CA ARG A 162 -14.89 -14.95 5.84
C ARG A 162 -15.58 -14.01 6.81
N ALA A 163 -16.80 -14.39 7.21
CA ALA A 163 -17.46 -13.74 8.34
C ALA A 163 -16.81 -14.19 9.66
N ALA A 164 -16.68 -13.26 10.60
CA ALA A 164 -16.29 -13.54 11.96
C ALA A 164 -17.38 -14.32 12.70
N THR A 165 -16.95 -15.08 13.69
CA THR A 165 -17.77 -15.85 14.63
C THR A 165 -17.45 -15.42 16.06
N ASP A 166 -18.20 -15.91 17.05
CA ASP A 166 -17.93 -15.63 18.46
C ASP A 166 -16.50 -16.01 18.89
N ALA A 167 -15.90 -17.00 18.22
CA ALA A 167 -14.51 -17.41 18.47
C ALA A 167 -13.47 -16.35 18.05
N ASP A 168 -13.85 -15.38 17.20
CA ASP A 168 -12.94 -14.36 16.67
C ASP A 168 -12.95 -13.06 17.50
N VAL A 169 -13.83 -12.93 18.49
CA VAL A 169 -14.07 -11.67 19.22
C VAL A 169 -12.77 -11.07 19.77
N GLU A 170 -11.99 -11.85 20.50
CA GLU A 170 -10.72 -11.37 21.09
C GLU A 170 -9.71 -10.96 20.01
N ALA A 171 -9.57 -11.77 18.95
CA ALA A 171 -8.65 -11.47 17.86
C ALA A 171 -9.03 -10.19 17.08
N VAL A 172 -10.34 -9.93 16.92
CA VAL A 172 -10.85 -8.70 16.31
C VAL A 172 -10.58 -7.49 17.20
N VAL A 173 -10.81 -7.62 18.51
CA VAL A 173 -10.53 -6.54 19.49
C VAL A 173 -9.05 -6.17 19.46
N ASP A 174 -8.16 -7.16 19.50
CA ASP A 174 -6.71 -6.94 19.44
C ASP A 174 -6.27 -6.25 18.15
N LEU A 175 -6.82 -6.70 17.00
CA LEU A 175 -6.53 -6.09 15.71
C LEU A 175 -6.98 -4.62 15.68
N VAL A 176 -8.24 -4.34 16.06
CA VAL A 176 -8.81 -2.99 16.05
C VAL A 176 -7.99 -2.07 16.94
N GLN A 177 -7.63 -2.52 18.13
CA GLN A 177 -6.79 -1.76 19.05
C GLN A 177 -5.43 -1.46 18.43
N SER A 178 -4.75 -2.46 17.84
CA SER A 178 -3.43 -2.28 17.22
C SER A 178 -3.44 -1.31 16.02
N ALA A 179 -4.55 -1.22 15.28
CA ALA A 179 -4.65 -0.39 14.08
C ALA A 179 -4.91 1.10 14.38
N TYR A 180 -5.57 1.39 15.50
CA TYR A 180 -6.03 2.74 15.85
C TYR A 180 -5.33 3.35 17.07
N ARG A 181 -4.80 2.53 18.00
CA ARG A 181 -4.24 2.94 19.29
C ARG A 181 -2.94 2.18 19.62
N GLY A 182 -2.13 2.72 20.52
CA GLY A 182 -0.88 2.10 20.98
C GLY A 182 0.33 2.30 20.05
N GLU A 183 1.53 1.92 20.52
CA GLU A 183 2.81 2.13 19.82
C GLU A 183 2.86 1.47 18.44
N GLY A 184 2.20 0.33 18.27
CA GLY A 184 2.10 -0.36 16.97
C GLY A 184 1.34 0.44 15.91
N SER A 185 0.35 1.25 16.32
CA SER A 185 -0.45 2.06 15.39
C SER A 185 0.33 3.21 14.77
N LYS A 186 1.36 3.75 15.46
CA LYS A 186 2.20 4.85 14.97
C LYS A 186 2.98 4.49 13.69
N GLN A 187 3.13 3.20 13.41
CA GLN A 187 3.74 2.70 12.17
C GLN A 187 2.76 2.70 10.98
N GLY A 188 1.45 2.89 11.23
CA GLY A 188 0.40 2.95 10.23
C GLY A 188 -0.08 4.38 9.99
N TRP A 189 -0.48 4.68 8.76
CA TRP A 189 -0.99 6.01 8.36
C TRP A 189 -2.42 6.26 8.88
N THR A 190 -3.09 5.23 9.43
CA THR A 190 -4.46 5.33 9.95
C THR A 190 -4.54 5.59 11.46
N THR A 191 -3.43 5.87 12.15
CA THR A 191 -3.45 6.12 13.59
C THR A 191 -4.36 7.29 13.97
N GLU A 192 -4.96 7.19 15.15
CA GLU A 192 -5.80 8.22 15.75
C GLU A 192 -5.27 8.63 17.14
N ALA A 193 -4.08 8.15 17.53
CA ALA A 193 -3.51 8.31 18.86
C ALA A 193 -3.31 9.79 19.28
N ASP A 194 -3.16 10.67 18.29
CA ASP A 194 -3.02 12.12 18.51
C ASP A 194 -4.37 12.82 18.76
N MET A 195 -5.49 12.17 18.42
CA MET A 195 -6.84 12.75 18.50
C MET A 195 -7.70 12.11 19.59
N LEU A 196 -7.48 10.83 19.86
CA LEU A 196 -8.30 10.02 20.75
C LEU A 196 -7.42 9.06 21.55
N ASP A 197 -7.67 9.00 22.85
CA ASP A 197 -7.12 7.98 23.75
C ASP A 197 -8.16 6.87 24.05
N GLY A 198 -7.80 5.93 24.91
CA GLY A 198 -8.69 4.84 25.33
C GLY A 198 -8.84 3.73 24.28
N ARG A 199 -9.83 2.85 24.49
CA ARG A 199 -10.11 1.72 23.60
C ARG A 199 -11.11 2.12 22.52
N ARG A 200 -10.93 1.63 21.29
CA ARG A 200 -11.92 1.83 20.22
C ARG A 200 -13.06 0.81 20.26
N THR A 201 -12.80 -0.37 20.80
CA THR A 201 -13.81 -1.40 21.03
C THR A 201 -13.36 -2.34 22.16
N ASP A 202 -14.30 -3.10 22.68
CA ASP A 202 -14.10 -4.22 23.59
C ASP A 202 -14.81 -5.48 23.06
N ALA A 203 -14.67 -6.59 23.79
CA ALA A 203 -15.26 -7.88 23.44
C ALA A 203 -16.79 -7.81 23.39
N ALA A 204 -17.41 -7.08 24.32
CA ALA A 204 -18.87 -6.90 24.35
C ALA A 204 -19.38 -6.13 23.12
N GLY A 205 -18.65 -5.08 22.70
CA GLY A 205 -18.95 -4.32 21.50
C GLY A 205 -18.86 -5.17 20.24
N VAL A 206 -17.80 -5.97 20.08
CA VAL A 206 -17.67 -6.86 18.93
C VAL A 206 -18.74 -7.95 18.96
N ALA A 207 -19.00 -8.59 20.10
CA ALA A 207 -20.05 -9.60 20.23
C ALA A 207 -21.44 -9.03 19.89
N ALA A 208 -21.74 -7.79 20.29
CA ALA A 208 -22.98 -7.12 19.93
C ALA A 208 -23.10 -6.90 18.41
N LEU A 209 -22.00 -6.58 17.71
CA LEU A 209 -21.99 -6.48 16.25
C LEU A 209 -22.24 -7.85 15.58
N LEU A 210 -21.72 -8.94 16.13
CA LEU A 210 -21.94 -10.30 15.60
C LEU A 210 -23.39 -10.76 15.81
N ALA A 211 -23.99 -10.40 16.94
CA ALA A 211 -25.37 -10.76 17.27
C ALA A 211 -26.42 -9.88 16.54
N ALA A 212 -26.02 -8.71 16.03
CA ALA A 212 -26.94 -7.76 15.41
C ALA A 212 -27.53 -8.30 14.09
N PRO A 213 -28.83 -8.14 13.84
CA PRO A 213 -29.44 -8.53 12.58
C PRO A 213 -28.85 -7.69 11.43
N HIS A 214 -28.65 -8.34 10.28
CA HIS A 214 -28.10 -7.70 9.08
C HIS A 214 -26.71 -7.07 9.25
N SER A 215 -25.98 -7.52 10.26
CA SER A 215 -24.60 -7.14 10.54
C SER A 215 -23.65 -8.27 10.16
N LYS A 216 -22.47 -7.93 9.66
CA LYS A 216 -21.37 -8.86 9.38
C LYS A 216 -20.06 -8.20 9.75
N VAL A 217 -19.24 -8.87 10.55
CA VAL A 217 -17.82 -8.51 10.70
C VAL A 217 -17.03 -9.36 9.71
N LEU A 218 -16.52 -8.72 8.66
CA LEU A 218 -15.71 -9.31 7.61
C LEU A 218 -14.26 -9.42 8.09
N LEU A 219 -13.66 -10.61 7.93
CA LEU A 219 -12.27 -10.88 8.23
C LEU A 219 -11.50 -11.19 6.94
N ALA A 220 -10.27 -10.68 6.87
CA ALA A 220 -9.27 -11.09 5.88
C ALA A 220 -8.16 -11.86 6.59
N GLU A 221 -7.98 -13.14 6.26
CA GLU A 221 -7.05 -14.03 6.95
C GLU A 221 -6.14 -14.77 5.97
N SER A 222 -4.87 -14.95 6.35
CA SER A 222 -3.94 -15.86 5.67
C SER A 222 -3.58 -17.04 6.58
N ALA A 223 -2.71 -17.92 6.09
CA ALA A 223 -2.10 -18.98 6.90
C ALA A 223 -1.38 -18.44 8.17
N ASP A 224 -0.93 -17.19 8.15
CA ASP A 224 -0.22 -16.52 9.25
C ASP A 224 -1.17 -15.77 10.22
N GLY A 225 -2.49 -15.90 9.99
CA GLY A 225 -3.55 -15.38 10.85
C GLY A 225 -4.28 -14.16 10.31
N LEU A 226 -5.00 -13.48 11.21
CA LEU A 226 -5.91 -12.38 10.89
C LEU A 226 -5.15 -11.12 10.44
N LEU A 227 -5.40 -10.66 9.21
CA LEU A 227 -4.68 -9.53 8.60
C LEU A 227 -5.45 -8.20 8.72
N ALA A 228 -6.76 -8.26 8.54
CA ALA A 228 -7.64 -7.10 8.55
C ALA A 228 -9.08 -7.49 8.91
N CYS A 229 -9.87 -6.51 9.36
CA CYS A 229 -11.30 -6.65 9.57
C CYS A 229 -12.06 -5.40 9.13
N ALA A 230 -13.35 -5.55 8.88
CA ALA A 230 -14.29 -4.45 8.72
C ALA A 230 -15.68 -4.87 9.19
N HIS A 231 -16.47 -3.92 9.65
CA HIS A 231 -17.89 -4.10 9.92
C HIS A 231 -18.70 -3.63 8.72
N VAL A 232 -19.68 -4.44 8.31
CA VAL A 232 -20.66 -4.11 7.27
C VAL A 232 -22.05 -4.37 7.83
N GLU A 233 -22.95 -3.41 7.70
CA GLU A 233 -24.33 -3.50 8.22
C GLU A 233 -25.33 -3.02 7.18
N ARG A 234 -26.39 -3.77 6.92
CA ARG A 234 -27.45 -3.31 6.02
C ARG A 234 -28.39 -2.34 6.75
N GLN A 235 -28.55 -1.14 6.19
CA GLN A 235 -29.43 -0.09 6.66
C GLN A 235 -30.41 0.30 5.55
N GLY A 236 -31.54 -0.42 5.49
CA GLY A 236 -32.52 -0.26 4.40
C GLY A 236 -31.91 -0.63 3.04
N ASP A 237 -31.96 0.30 2.09
CA ASP A 237 -31.39 0.15 0.75
C ASP A 237 -29.87 0.49 0.69
N ALA A 238 -29.28 0.89 1.80
CA ALA A 238 -27.85 1.20 1.92
C ALA A 238 -27.14 0.17 2.81
N ALA A 239 -25.81 0.09 2.68
CA ALA A 239 -24.95 -0.60 3.62
C ALA A 239 -24.04 0.41 4.33
N TYR A 240 -23.84 0.24 5.63
CA TYR A 240 -22.88 0.98 6.41
C TYR A 240 -21.56 0.21 6.50
N PHE A 241 -20.44 0.89 6.30
CA PHE A 241 -19.08 0.38 6.42
C PHE A 241 -18.37 1.06 7.59
N GLY A 242 -17.84 0.26 8.52
CA GLY A 242 -17.20 0.74 9.74
C GLY A 242 -16.15 -0.23 10.28
N MET A 243 -15.62 0.07 11.47
CA MET A 243 -14.62 -0.74 12.18
C MET A 243 -13.46 -1.24 11.30
N PHE A 244 -13.06 -0.45 10.31
CA PHE A 244 -12.13 -0.88 9.27
C PHE A 244 -10.69 -0.84 9.79
N SER A 245 -10.07 -2.00 9.93
CA SER A 245 -8.76 -2.16 10.56
C SER A 245 -7.86 -3.05 9.71
N VAL A 246 -6.63 -2.62 9.47
CA VAL A 246 -5.57 -3.42 8.83
C VAL A 246 -4.37 -3.41 9.77
N ARG A 247 -3.75 -4.57 10.00
CA ARG A 247 -2.53 -4.66 10.82
C ARG A 247 -1.52 -3.59 10.37
N PRO A 248 -0.99 -2.72 11.28
CA PRO A 248 -0.19 -1.56 10.90
C PRO A 248 0.97 -1.88 9.94
N ARG A 249 1.72 -2.95 10.20
CA ARG A 249 2.87 -3.38 9.37
C ARG A 249 2.49 -3.88 7.98
N LEU A 250 1.21 -4.16 7.73
CA LEU A 250 0.70 -4.65 6.45
C LEU A 250 -0.07 -3.57 5.67
N GLN A 251 -0.15 -2.35 6.20
CA GLN A 251 -0.74 -1.21 5.51
C GLN A 251 0.09 -0.83 4.28
N GLY A 252 -0.57 -0.24 3.27
CA GLY A 252 0.06 0.04 1.98
C GLY A 252 0.18 -1.17 1.04
N GLY A 253 0.04 -2.41 1.54
CA GLY A 253 0.13 -3.64 0.76
C GLY A 253 -1.12 -4.01 -0.06
N GLY A 254 -2.19 -3.21 -0.01
CA GLY A 254 -3.42 -3.43 -0.79
C GLY A 254 -4.53 -4.22 -0.09
N ILE A 255 -4.27 -4.83 1.08
CA ILE A 255 -5.28 -5.54 1.90
C ILE A 255 -6.50 -4.66 2.16
N GLY A 256 -6.28 -3.41 2.57
CA GLY A 256 -7.38 -2.49 2.87
C GLY A 256 -8.27 -2.19 1.66
N ARG A 257 -7.70 -2.13 0.45
CA ARG A 257 -8.48 -1.99 -0.79
C ARG A 257 -9.32 -3.24 -1.05
N ALA A 258 -8.75 -4.43 -0.81
CA ALA A 258 -9.44 -5.69 -1.00
C ALA A 258 -10.61 -5.86 -0.01
N VAL A 259 -10.41 -5.52 1.27
CA VAL A 259 -11.47 -5.54 2.30
C VAL A 259 -12.63 -4.60 1.94
N LEU A 260 -12.33 -3.38 1.50
CA LEU A 260 -13.37 -2.45 1.07
C LEU A 260 -14.15 -2.97 -0.13
N ALA A 261 -13.46 -3.49 -1.15
CA ALA A 261 -14.10 -4.05 -2.33
C ALA A 261 -14.99 -5.27 -1.99
N GLU A 262 -14.56 -6.11 -1.05
CA GLU A 262 -15.38 -7.24 -0.60
C GLU A 262 -16.60 -6.79 0.21
N ALA A 263 -16.47 -5.75 1.05
CA ALA A 263 -17.61 -5.16 1.72
C ALA A 263 -18.63 -4.57 0.72
N GLU A 264 -18.15 -3.87 -0.31
CA GLU A 264 -18.97 -3.37 -1.42
C GLU A 264 -19.65 -4.50 -2.20
N ARG A 265 -18.94 -5.62 -2.41
CA ARG A 265 -19.47 -6.83 -3.03
C ARG A 265 -20.60 -7.43 -2.20
N ILE A 266 -20.41 -7.61 -0.89
CA ILE A 266 -21.45 -8.10 0.04
C ILE A 266 -22.69 -7.21 -0.03
N ALA A 267 -22.51 -5.89 0.08
CA ALA A 267 -23.60 -4.93 0.04
C ALA A 267 -24.40 -5.01 -1.27
N ARG A 268 -23.72 -5.05 -2.42
CA ARG A 268 -24.38 -5.10 -3.73
C ARG A 268 -25.01 -6.46 -4.04
N GLU A 269 -24.25 -7.54 -3.85
CA GLU A 269 -24.59 -8.86 -4.39
C GLU A 269 -25.38 -9.71 -3.39
N GLU A 270 -25.06 -9.64 -2.11
CA GLU A 270 -25.78 -10.42 -1.09
C GLU A 270 -27.00 -9.67 -0.56
N TRP A 271 -26.93 -8.34 -0.48
CA TRP A 271 -27.96 -7.52 0.18
C TRP A 271 -28.74 -6.61 -0.76
N ALA A 272 -28.35 -6.52 -2.04
CA ALA A 272 -28.98 -5.67 -3.05
C ALA A 272 -29.03 -4.18 -2.66
N CYS A 273 -28.07 -3.73 -1.84
CA CYS A 273 -27.92 -2.32 -1.49
C CYS A 273 -27.51 -1.52 -2.72
N ARG A 274 -28.03 -0.29 -2.82
CA ARG A 274 -27.73 0.65 -3.91
C ARG A 274 -26.59 1.60 -3.57
N GLU A 275 -26.25 1.70 -2.29
CA GLU A 275 -25.27 2.65 -1.78
C GLU A 275 -24.49 2.05 -0.60
N MET A 276 -23.21 2.39 -0.51
CA MET A 276 -22.38 2.17 0.67
C MET A 276 -22.11 3.51 1.35
N GLN A 277 -22.28 3.54 2.66
CA GLN A 277 -22.14 4.71 3.51
C GLN A 277 -21.10 4.47 4.61
N MET A 278 -20.44 5.52 5.06
CA MET A 278 -19.58 5.45 6.24
C MET A 278 -19.48 6.81 6.91
N THR A 279 -19.09 6.82 8.18
CA THR A 279 -18.76 8.05 8.89
C THR A 279 -17.28 8.10 9.23
N VAL A 280 -16.63 9.22 8.91
CA VAL A 280 -15.20 9.45 9.13
C VAL A 280 -15.03 10.71 9.96
N ILE A 281 -14.08 10.72 10.90
CA ILE A 281 -13.73 11.95 11.64
C ILE A 281 -13.29 13.02 10.62
N SER A 282 -13.97 14.17 10.60
CA SER A 282 -13.88 15.14 9.49
C SER A 282 -12.50 15.77 9.29
N ILE A 283 -11.65 15.77 10.31
CA ILE A 283 -10.27 16.30 10.25
C ILE A 283 -9.26 15.29 9.72
N ARG A 284 -9.69 14.10 9.26
CA ARG A 284 -8.81 13.06 8.70
C ARG A 284 -8.68 13.20 7.17
N ASP A 285 -8.10 14.31 6.72
CA ASP A 285 -8.05 14.65 5.28
C ASP A 285 -7.39 13.57 4.41
N GLU A 286 -6.29 12.96 4.86
CA GLU A 286 -5.63 11.89 4.12
C GLU A 286 -6.51 10.63 3.96
N LEU A 287 -7.24 10.26 5.03
CA LEU A 287 -8.13 9.11 5.02
C LEU A 287 -9.36 9.39 4.15
N ILE A 288 -9.91 10.59 4.23
CA ILE A 288 -11.03 10.99 3.36
C ILE A 288 -10.59 10.98 1.90
N ALA A 289 -9.43 11.56 1.58
CA ALA A 289 -8.88 11.54 0.22
C ALA A 289 -8.65 10.09 -0.27
N TRP A 290 -8.28 9.16 0.61
CA TRP A 290 -8.17 7.75 0.27
C TRP A 290 -9.51 7.14 -0.14
N TYR A 291 -10.60 7.43 0.58
CA TYR A 291 -11.96 7.00 0.22
C TYR A 291 -12.46 7.67 -1.07
N GLU A 292 -12.16 8.96 -1.27
CA GLU A 292 -12.53 9.68 -2.49
C GLU A 292 -11.91 9.04 -3.74
N ARG A 293 -10.63 8.65 -3.68
CA ARG A 293 -9.96 7.88 -4.75
C ARG A 293 -10.60 6.51 -5.03
N ARG A 294 -11.51 6.04 -4.17
CA ARG A 294 -12.26 4.78 -4.31
C ARG A 294 -13.72 4.98 -4.71
N GLY A 295 -14.11 6.23 -5.01
CA GLY A 295 -15.44 6.58 -5.51
C GLY A 295 -16.42 7.04 -4.44
N TYR A 296 -15.97 7.20 -3.19
CA TYR A 296 -16.79 7.83 -2.16
C TYR A 296 -16.82 9.34 -2.37
N ARG A 297 -17.93 9.97 -2.00
CA ARG A 297 -18.11 11.42 -2.06
C ARG A 297 -18.49 11.92 -0.68
N ARG A 298 -17.90 13.04 -0.29
CA ARG A 298 -18.35 13.83 0.86
C ARG A 298 -19.77 14.31 0.61
N THR A 299 -20.65 14.14 1.61
CA THR A 299 -22.04 14.62 1.52
C THR A 299 -22.21 16.03 2.10
N GLY A 300 -21.23 16.53 2.86
CA GLY A 300 -21.36 17.73 3.69
C GLY A 300 -22.30 17.55 4.89
N GLN A 301 -22.82 16.33 5.14
CA GLN A 301 -23.61 16.03 6.32
C GLN A 301 -22.68 15.61 7.46
N TYR A 302 -22.85 16.26 8.61
CA TYR A 302 -22.05 16.02 9.80
C TYR A 302 -22.87 15.45 10.94
N LYS A 303 -22.26 14.56 11.73
CA LYS A 303 -22.78 14.09 13.02
C LYS A 303 -21.85 14.54 14.14
N PRO A 304 -22.39 14.98 15.29
CA PRO A 304 -21.56 15.35 16.43
C PRO A 304 -20.74 14.14 16.91
N PHE A 305 -19.51 14.38 17.35
CA PHE A 305 -18.77 13.37 18.09
C PHE A 305 -19.38 13.21 19.49
N PRO A 306 -19.57 11.99 20.00
CA PRO A 306 -20.21 11.75 21.30
C PRO A 306 -19.24 12.04 22.47
N TYR A 307 -19.01 13.32 22.74
CA TYR A 307 -18.21 13.77 23.88
C TYR A 307 -18.78 13.25 25.20
N GLY A 308 -17.90 12.71 26.06
CA GLY A 308 -18.28 12.15 27.37
C GLY A 308 -18.71 10.67 27.33
N ASP A 309 -18.72 10.03 26.16
CA ASP A 309 -18.95 8.58 26.02
C ASP A 309 -17.62 7.86 25.75
N GLU A 310 -17.03 7.29 26.80
CA GLU A 310 -15.73 6.61 26.74
C GLU A 310 -15.70 5.41 25.77
N ARG A 311 -16.87 4.90 25.35
CA ARG A 311 -16.97 3.84 24.33
C ARG A 311 -16.43 4.27 22.98
N PHE A 312 -16.37 5.57 22.70
CA PHE A 312 -15.83 6.15 21.47
C PHE A 312 -14.38 6.62 21.62
N GLY A 313 -13.76 6.34 22.77
CA GLY A 313 -12.44 6.82 23.14
C GLY A 313 -12.50 8.15 23.91
N ILE A 314 -11.36 8.56 24.45
CA ILE A 314 -11.21 9.80 25.22
C ILE A 314 -10.68 10.88 24.27
N PRO A 315 -11.49 11.87 23.86
CA PRO A 315 -11.05 12.90 22.92
C PRO A 315 -9.97 13.79 23.53
N LYS A 316 -8.90 14.03 22.77
CA LYS A 316 -7.80 14.95 23.12
C LYS A 316 -8.03 16.38 22.64
N ARG A 317 -9.17 16.61 21.97
CA ARG A 317 -9.57 17.85 21.29
C ARG A 317 -11.08 17.98 21.24
N ASP A 318 -11.56 19.22 21.14
CA ASP A 318 -12.98 19.62 21.24
C ASP A 318 -13.66 19.90 19.89
N ASP A 319 -12.94 19.72 18.78
CA ASP A 319 -13.40 19.99 17.40
C ASP A 319 -13.77 18.73 16.60
N LEU A 320 -13.92 17.57 17.25
CA LEU A 320 -14.24 16.32 16.58
C LEU A 320 -15.72 16.30 16.15
N ARG A 321 -15.92 15.92 14.89
CA ARG A 321 -17.22 15.59 14.30
C ARG A 321 -17.02 14.54 13.22
N PHE A 322 -18.06 13.77 12.96
CA PHE A 322 -18.07 12.83 11.86
C PHE A 322 -18.66 13.46 10.61
N GLU A 323 -18.08 13.16 9.45
CA GLU A 323 -18.63 13.48 8.14
C GLU A 323 -19.12 12.19 7.46
N LEU A 324 -20.31 12.25 6.86
CA LEU A 324 -20.88 11.14 6.09
C LEU A 324 -20.30 11.13 4.67
N LEU A 325 -19.74 9.98 4.28
CA LEU A 325 -19.26 9.69 2.93
C LEU A 325 -20.14 8.59 2.31
N VAL A 326 -20.45 8.74 1.01
CA VAL A 326 -21.32 7.81 0.29
C VAL A 326 -20.75 7.40 -1.07
N LYS A 327 -21.04 6.18 -1.51
CA LYS A 327 -20.68 5.64 -2.82
C LYS A 327 -21.84 4.82 -3.38
N ALA A 328 -22.28 5.13 -4.59
CA ALA A 328 -23.23 4.27 -5.32
C ALA A 328 -22.57 2.94 -5.68
N LEU A 329 -23.29 1.82 -5.52
CA LEU A 329 -22.79 0.46 -5.67
C LEU A 329 -23.07 -0.18 -7.02
#